data_AF-A0A1J5VI92-F1
#
_entry.id   AF-A0A1J5VI92-F1
#
_cell.length_a   1.000
_cell.length_b   1.000
_cell.length_c   1.000
_cell.angle_alpha   90.00
_cell.angle_beta   90.00
_cell.angle_gamma   90.00
#
_symmetry.space_group_name_H-M   'P 1'
#
loop_
_entity.id
_entity.type
_entity.pdbx_description
1 polymer ?
#
loop_
_entity_poly.entity_id
_entity_poly.type
_entity_poly.pdbx_seq_one_letter_code
_entity_poly.pdbx_strand_id
1 'polypeptide(L)'
;MYRTQHLLPGSHDVILGDFAETTTGALVGWKEDTLVMPTGVDLPSTTQQLVAQRARGLEISIVNGPAGPDQPLWFLNAVQGISPVTALLTPAGARIEIPQHPEAAM
;
A
#
# COMPACT_ATOMS: atom_id res chain seq x y z
N MET A 1 -15.95 -12.06 -10.13
CA MET A 1 -14.81 -11.11 -10.09
C MET A 1 -14.16 -11.23 -8.72
N TYR A 2 -12.84 -11.38 -8.65
CA TYR A 2 -12.07 -11.70 -7.44
C TYR A 2 -12.41 -10.79 -6.24
N ARG A 3 -12.45 -9.47 -6.45
CA ARG A 3 -12.83 -8.48 -5.41
C ARG A 3 -14.16 -8.80 -4.74
N THR A 4 -15.22 -9.08 -5.49
CA THR A 4 -16.56 -9.38 -4.93
C THR A 4 -16.56 -10.62 -4.03
N GLN A 5 -15.63 -11.56 -4.24
CA GLN A 5 -15.54 -12.80 -3.46
C GLN A 5 -14.66 -12.66 -2.22
N HIS A 6 -13.76 -11.67 -2.19
CA HIS A 6 -12.72 -11.53 -1.17
C HIS A 6 -12.78 -10.20 -0.39
N LEU A 7 -13.62 -9.26 -0.81
CA LEU A 7 -13.84 -8.01 -0.07
C LEU A 7 -14.67 -8.30 1.18
N LEU A 8 -14.02 -8.21 2.33
CA LEU A 8 -14.68 -8.39 3.62
C LEU A 8 -15.46 -7.12 4.01
N PRO A 9 -16.59 -7.25 4.73
CA PRO A 9 -17.30 -6.08 5.25
C PRO A 9 -16.37 -5.17 6.05
N GLY A 10 -16.36 -3.88 5.71
CA GLY A 10 -15.52 -2.88 6.37
C GLY A 10 -14.11 -2.72 5.79
N SER A 11 -13.72 -3.47 4.75
CA SER A 11 -12.50 -3.17 3.98
C SER A 11 -12.79 -2.35 2.72
N HIS A 12 -11.79 -1.59 2.28
CA HIS A 12 -11.87 -0.72 1.09
C HIS A 12 -11.28 -1.36 -0.17
N ASP A 13 -10.34 -2.29 -0.02
CA ASP A 13 -9.72 -3.04 -1.09
C ASP A 13 -9.27 -4.43 -0.62
N VAL A 14 -8.74 -5.23 -1.54
CA VAL A 14 -8.16 -6.56 -1.32
C VAL A 14 -6.72 -6.53 -1.81
N ILE A 15 -5.81 -6.94 -0.93
CA ILE A 15 -4.39 -7.11 -1.25
C ILE A 15 -4.21 -8.38 -2.09
N LEU A 16 -3.40 -8.29 -3.15
CA LEU A 16 -3.05 -9.39 -4.03
C LEU A 16 -1.57 -9.75 -3.87
N GLY A 17 -1.27 -11.05 -3.91
CA GLY A 17 0.08 -11.55 -3.64
C GLY A 17 0.57 -11.23 -2.22
N ASP A 18 1.88 -11.26 -2.04
CA ASP A 18 2.52 -10.85 -0.78
C ASP A 18 2.71 -9.32 -0.78
N PHE A 19 1.60 -8.58 -0.58
CA PHE A 19 1.56 -7.11 -0.60
C PHE A 19 2.03 -6.47 -1.92
N ALA A 20 1.92 -7.20 -3.03
CA ALA A 20 2.39 -6.76 -4.33
C ALA A 20 1.51 -5.62 -4.89
N GLU A 21 0.20 -5.80 -4.86
CA GLU A 21 -0.76 -4.83 -5.37
C GLU A 21 -2.12 -4.98 -4.67
N THR A 22 -3.12 -4.24 -5.14
CA THR A 22 -4.50 -4.38 -4.69
C THR A 22 -5.43 -4.47 -5.89
N THR A 23 -6.69 -4.85 -5.68
CA THR A 23 -7.62 -5.04 -6.81
C THR A 23 -7.92 -3.77 -7.62
N THR A 24 -7.67 -2.57 -7.06
CA THR A 24 -7.92 -1.31 -7.77
C THR A 24 -6.72 -0.34 -7.79
N GLY A 25 -5.58 -0.73 -7.23
CA GLY A 25 -4.45 0.16 -7.05
C GLY A 25 -3.17 -0.55 -6.63
N ALA A 26 -2.20 0.22 -6.16
CA ALA A 26 -0.94 -0.28 -5.65
C ALA A 26 -0.80 -0.02 -4.15
N LEU A 27 0.17 -0.68 -3.53
CA LEU A 27 0.58 -0.44 -2.15
C LEU A 27 2.04 0.00 -2.14
N VAL A 28 2.39 0.84 -1.17
CA VAL A 28 3.78 1.15 -0.83
C VAL A 28 3.93 1.10 0.67
N GLY A 29 5.12 0.71 1.13
CA GLY A 29 5.48 0.70 2.53
C GLY A 29 6.46 1.81 2.88
N TRP A 30 6.65 2.04 4.17
CA TRP A 30 7.72 2.89 4.70
C TRP A 30 8.68 2.07 5.56
N LYS A 31 9.96 2.39 5.51
CA LYS A 31 10.96 1.93 6.46
C LYS A 31 11.77 3.14 6.88
N GLU A 32 11.51 3.63 8.10
CA GLU A 32 12.02 4.94 8.53
C GLU A 32 11.65 5.99 7.46
N ASP A 33 12.62 6.75 6.95
CA ASP A 33 12.41 7.78 5.93
C ASP A 33 12.53 7.25 4.49
N THR A 34 12.53 5.92 4.31
CA THR A 34 12.66 5.27 3.01
C THR A 34 11.34 4.67 2.55
N LEU A 35 10.94 5.03 1.34
CA LEU A 35 9.78 4.46 0.67
C LEU A 35 10.14 3.07 0.11
N VAL A 36 9.37 2.06 0.51
CA VAL A 36 9.50 0.67 0.06
C VAL A 36 8.49 0.42 -1.05
N MET A 37 8.99 0.22 -2.27
CA MET A 37 8.21 -0.22 -3.42
C MET A 37 8.15 -1.75 -3.43
N PRO A 38 6.96 -2.36 -3.36
CA PRO A 38 6.81 -3.81 -3.40
C PRO A 38 7.43 -4.41 -4.65
N THR A 39 8.27 -5.43 -4.48
CA THR A 39 8.80 -6.24 -5.59
C THR A 39 7.84 -7.38 -5.90
N GLY A 40 6.71 -7.07 -6.55
CA GLY A 40 5.73 -8.05 -7.02
C GLY A 40 5.63 -8.08 -8.54
N VAL A 41 4.97 -9.11 -9.09
CA VAL A 41 4.45 -9.03 -10.47
C VAL A 41 3.18 -8.20 -10.39
N ASP A 42 3.31 -6.90 -10.61
CA ASP A 42 2.23 -5.93 -10.58
C ASP A 42 1.86 -5.49 -12.00
N LEU A 43 0.60 -5.07 -12.17
CA LEU A 43 0.23 -4.29 -13.35
C LEU A 43 0.96 -2.95 -13.27
N PRO A 44 1.53 -2.43 -14.38
CA PRO A 44 2.24 -1.15 -14.37
C PRO A 44 1.32 -0.02 -13.90
N SER A 45 1.45 0.37 -12.63
CA SER A 45 0.62 1.39 -12.00
C SER A 45 1.19 2.77 -12.29
N THR A 46 0.50 3.56 -13.12
CA THR A 46 0.87 4.95 -13.40
C THR A 46 0.93 5.78 -12.11
N THR A 47 0.03 5.55 -11.16
CA THR A 47 0.02 6.25 -9.87
C THR A 47 1.28 5.95 -9.07
N GLN A 48 1.71 4.68 -9.00
CA GLN A 48 2.94 4.29 -8.32
C GLN A 48 4.18 4.91 -8.96
N GLN A 49 4.23 4.97 -10.30
CA GLN A 49 5.31 5.64 -11.03
C GLN A 49 5.38 7.14 -10.74
N LEU A 50 4.24 7.83 -10.69
CA LEU A 50 4.16 9.25 -10.34
C LEU A 50 4.58 9.50 -8.89
N VAL A 51 4.18 8.63 -7.96
CA VAL A 51 4.63 8.67 -6.57
C VAL A 51 6.14 8.47 -6.49
N ALA A 52 6.70 7.50 -7.20
CA ALA A 52 8.14 7.27 -7.26
C ALA A 52 8.90 8.49 -7.80
N GLN A 53 8.38 9.11 -8.87
CA GLN A 53 8.97 10.32 -9.45
C GLN A 53 8.89 11.49 -8.46
N ARG A 54 7.76 11.67 -7.79
CA ARG A 54 7.58 12.75 -6.81
C ARG A 54 8.49 12.56 -5.60
N ALA A 55 8.59 11.34 -5.07
CA ALA A 55 9.47 11.00 -3.96
C ALA A 55 10.94 11.31 -4.30
N ARG A 56 11.41 10.93 -5.50
CA ARG A 56 12.76 11.31 -5.97
C ARG A 56 12.95 12.82 -6.04
N GLY A 57 11.94 13.56 -6.52
CA GLY A 57 11.98 15.03 -6.59
C GLY A 57 11.93 15.71 -5.21
N LEU A 58 11.55 14.99 -4.16
CA LEU A 58 11.58 15.41 -2.76
C LEU A 58 12.80 14.85 -2.01
N GLU A 59 13.75 14.23 -2.72
CA GLU A 59 14.94 13.59 -2.14
C GLU A 59 14.63 12.47 -1.13
N ILE A 60 13.42 11.89 -1.21
CA ILE A 60 13.04 10.72 -0.41
C ILE A 60 13.70 9.48 -1.00
N SER A 61 14.35 8.70 -0.13
CA SER A 61 15.00 7.44 -0.53
C SER A 61 13.94 6.41 -0.94
N ILE A 62 14.20 5.69 -2.03
CA ILE A 62 13.30 4.63 -2.53
C ILE A 62 14.09 3.35 -2.65
N VAL A 63 13.54 2.27 -2.08
CA VAL A 63 14.08 0.91 -2.24
C VAL A 63 13.00 -0.02 -2.75
N ASN A 64 13.42 -1.00 -3.54
CA ASN A 64 12.57 -2.12 -3.93
C ASN A 64 12.72 -3.21 -2.86
N GLY A 65 11.61 -3.73 -2.33
CA GLY A 65 11.64 -4.78 -1.32
C GLY A 65 10.25 -5.25 -0.89
N PRO A 66 10.15 -6.22 0.02
CA PRO A 66 8.88 -6.68 0.55
C PRO A 66 8.22 -5.59 1.39
N ALA A 67 6.93 -5.37 1.18
CA ALA A 67 6.07 -4.61 2.08
C ALA A 67 5.28 -5.58 2.96
N GLY A 68 4.86 -5.13 4.15
CA GLY A 68 4.13 -5.99 5.07
C GLY A 68 3.38 -5.23 6.16
N PRO A 69 2.69 -5.95 7.06
CA PRO A 69 1.85 -5.34 8.08
C PRO A 69 2.63 -4.65 9.21
N ASP A 70 3.92 -4.96 9.37
CA ASP A 70 4.75 -4.44 10.46
C ASP A 70 5.33 -3.05 10.18
N GLN A 71 4.92 -2.41 9.09
CA GLN A 71 5.39 -1.10 8.67
C GLN A 71 4.23 -0.22 8.21
N PRO A 72 4.38 1.12 8.18
CA PRO A 72 3.37 1.98 7.62
C PRO A 72 3.13 1.67 6.15
N LEU A 73 1.87 1.50 5.79
CA LEU A 73 1.43 1.20 4.43
C LEU A 73 0.57 2.33 3.88
N TRP A 74 0.72 2.61 2.60
CA TRP A 74 -0.11 3.56 1.87
C TRP A 74 -0.68 2.91 0.62
N PHE A 75 -1.98 3.10 0.43
CA PHE A 75 -2.71 2.69 -0.75
C PHE A 75 -2.65 3.80 -1.81
N LEU A 76 -2.36 3.41 -3.04
CA LEU A 76 -2.20 4.30 -4.19
C LEU A 76 -3.25 3.97 -5.24
N ASN A 77 -4.12 4.93 -5.55
CA ASN A 77 -5.16 4.78 -6.56
C ASN A 77 -5.29 6.04 -7.41
N ALA A 78 -5.53 5.88 -8.71
CA ALA A 78 -5.62 7.02 -9.64
C ALA A 78 -6.83 7.94 -9.38
N VAL A 79 -7.91 7.43 -8.79
CA VAL A 79 -9.14 8.16 -8.50
C VAL A 79 -9.13 8.72 -7.08
N GLN A 80 -8.72 7.92 -6.10
CA GLN A 80 -8.73 8.28 -4.67
C GLN A 80 -7.43 8.93 -4.20
N GLY A 81 -6.38 8.90 -5.01
CA GLY A 81 -5.08 9.45 -4.66
C GLY A 81 -4.27 8.52 -3.75
N ILE A 82 -3.63 9.10 -2.74
CA ILE A 82 -2.70 8.42 -1.84
C ILE A 82 -3.34 8.45 -0.44
N SER A 83 -3.55 7.30 0.18
CA SER A 83 -4.21 7.20 1.49
C SER A 83 -3.47 6.27 2.43
N PRO A 84 -3.31 6.61 3.72
CA PRO A 84 -2.70 5.72 4.69
C PRO A 84 -3.61 4.52 4.92
N VAL A 85 -3.01 3.33 5.02
CA VAL A 85 -3.70 2.12 5.43
C VAL A 85 -3.69 2.09 6.96
N THR A 86 -4.87 2.08 7.55
CA THR A 86 -5.02 2.05 9.02
C THR A 86 -5.10 0.63 9.56
N ALA A 87 -5.63 -0.31 8.78
CA ALA A 87 -5.78 -1.69 9.19
C ALA A 87 -5.91 -2.64 8.01
N LEU A 88 -5.58 -3.91 8.26
CA LEU A 88 -5.82 -5.04 7.37
C LEU A 88 -6.84 -5.99 7.99
N LEU A 89 -7.60 -6.65 7.13
CA LEU A 89 -8.46 -7.77 7.53
C LEU A 89 -7.89 -9.06 6.95
N THR A 90 -7.61 -10.04 7.80
CA THR A 90 -7.24 -11.38 7.36
C THR A 90 -8.44 -12.09 6.73
N PRO A 91 -8.24 -13.13 5.90
CA PRO A 91 -9.36 -13.92 5.37
C PRO A 91 -10.27 -14.52 6.46
N ALA A 92 -9.74 -14.73 7.67
CA ALA A 92 -10.50 -15.19 8.83
C ALA A 92 -11.29 -14.07 9.55
N GLY A 93 -11.21 -12.82 9.06
CA GLY A 93 -11.88 -11.65 9.63
C GLY A 93 -11.12 -10.99 10.79
N ALA A 94 -9.90 -11.43 11.11
CA ALA A 94 -9.10 -10.79 12.14
C ALA A 94 -8.59 -9.43 11.64
N ARG A 95 -8.72 -8.40 12.48
CA ARG A 95 -8.23 -7.05 12.19
C ARG A 95 -6.80 -6.89 12.72
N ILE A 96 -5.90 -6.44 11.85
CA ILE A 96 -4.51 -6.09 12.16
C ILE A 96 -4.39 -4.59 12.01
N GLU A 97 -4.06 -3.87 13.09
CA GLU A 97 -3.78 -2.43 13.01
C GLU A 97 -2.41 -2.21 12.36
N ILE A 98 -2.35 -1.24 11.44
CA ILE A 98 -1.12 -0.91 10.72
C ILE A 98 -0.43 0.26 11.41
N PRO A 99 0.89 0.17 11.68
CA PRO A 99 1.65 1.29 12.20
C PRO A 99 1.46 2.53 11.34
N GLN A 100 1.22 3.69 11.97
CA GLN A 100 1.10 4.94 11.24
C GLN A 100 2.48 5.58 11.07
N HIS A 101 2.73 6.19 9.90
CA HIS A 101 3.91 7.01 9.72
C HIS A 101 3.81 8.23 10.66
N PRO A 102 4.89 8.65 11.35
CA PRO A 102 4.84 9.75 12.32
C PRO A 102 4.20 11.03 11.76
N GLU A 103 4.48 11.34 10.50
CA GLU A 103 3.93 12.52 9.81
C GLU A 103 2.49 12.37 9.33
N ALA A 104 1.95 11.14 9.27
CA ALA A 104 0.56 10.89 8.90
C ALA A 104 -0.42 11.09 10.07
N ALA A 105 0.10 11.14 11.30
CA ALA A 105 -0.67 11.31 12.53
C ALA A 105 -0.79 12.79 12.99
N MET A 106 -0.20 13.73 12.24
CA MET A 106 -0.31 15.19 12.47
C MET A 106 -1.47 15.77 11.67
#